data_AF-A0A7U2R3B3-F1
#
_entry.id   AF-A0A7U2R3B3-F1
#
_cell.length_a   1.000
_cell.length_b   1.000
_cell.length_c   1.000
_cell.angle_alpha   90.00
_cell.angle_beta   90.00
_cell.angle_gamma   90.00
#
_symmetry.space_group_name_H-M   'P 1'
#
loop_
_entity.id
_entity.type
_entity.pdbx_description
1 polymer ?
#
loop_
_entity_poly.entity_id
_entity_poly.type
_entity_poly.pdbx_seq_one_letter_code
_entity_poly.pdbx_strand_id
1 'polypeptide(L)'
;MAMQPFTRLIRFNKLAPFFDIVVASPAGGEPPLDPYSIESTKDDPECVTFLKERCSVCKNTVKLDSLLAKISEFVGTFYVGGHDMFDLANDETSHILVRGFYESGKVVSAVCHASVVLINVKLTNGDYLVSDRR
;
A
#
# COMPACT_ATOMS: atom_id res chain seq x y z
N MET A 1 15.67 10.86 -26.79
CA MET A 1 14.38 11.12 -26.10
C MET A 1 14.55 10.59 -24.69
N ALA A 2 14.89 11.46 -23.73
CA ALA A 2 15.13 11.06 -22.36
C ALA A 2 13.80 10.59 -21.75
N MET A 3 13.73 9.35 -21.27
CA MET A 3 12.64 8.91 -20.40
C MET A 3 12.52 9.94 -19.27
N GLN A 4 11.35 10.55 -19.11
CA GLN A 4 11.11 11.32 -17.90
C GLN A 4 11.27 10.36 -16.72
N PRO A 5 12.07 10.72 -15.69
CA PRO A 5 12.24 9.86 -14.52
C PRO A 5 10.87 9.59 -13.90
N PHE A 6 10.66 8.39 -13.35
CA PHE A 6 9.46 7.92 -12.66
C PHE A 6 9.00 8.86 -11.51
N THR A 7 8.56 10.07 -11.82
CA THR A 7 8.31 11.17 -10.87
C THR A 7 6.86 11.20 -10.38
N ARG A 8 6.11 10.12 -10.56
CA ARG A 8 4.73 9.99 -10.07
C ARG A 8 4.54 8.76 -9.19
N LEU A 9 5.52 8.43 -8.36
CA LEU A 9 5.22 7.61 -7.18
C LEU A 9 4.40 8.47 -6.20
N ILE A 10 3.34 7.90 -5.62
CA ILE A 10 2.58 8.55 -4.56
C ILE A 10 3.47 8.56 -3.30
N ARG A 11 3.99 9.73 -2.93
CA ARG A 11 4.88 9.90 -1.77
C ARG A 11 4.08 10.28 -0.53
N PHE A 12 4.41 9.69 0.61
CA PHE A 12 3.76 10.00 1.90
C PHE A 12 3.71 11.51 2.17
N ASN A 13 4.83 12.23 2.02
CA ASN A 13 4.90 13.66 2.30
C ASN A 13 4.04 14.53 1.37
N LYS A 14 3.63 14.01 0.21
CA LYS A 14 2.74 14.70 -0.73
C LYS A 14 1.26 14.46 -0.41
N LEU A 15 0.94 13.33 0.23
CA LEU A 15 -0.43 13.01 0.65
C LEU A 15 -0.77 13.54 2.04
N ALA A 16 0.19 13.49 2.98
CA ALA A 16 -0.04 13.82 4.40
C ALA A 16 -0.66 15.20 4.66
N PRO A 17 -0.43 16.26 3.84
CA PRO A 17 -1.11 17.54 4.02
C PRO A 17 -2.61 17.53 3.69
N PHE A 18 -3.10 16.53 2.94
CA PHE A 18 -4.46 16.47 2.42
C PHE A 18 -5.28 15.30 2.98
N PHE A 19 -4.62 14.29 3.55
CA PHE A 19 -5.25 13.07 4.03
C PHE A 19 -4.67 12.64 5.36
N ASP A 20 -5.53 12.14 6.24
CA ASP A 20 -5.11 11.35 7.39
C ASP A 20 -4.68 9.96 6.92
N ILE A 21 -3.42 9.61 7.16
CA ILE A 21 -2.82 8.37 6.68
C ILE A 21 -2.71 7.39 7.83
N VAL A 22 -3.42 6.26 7.70
CA VAL A 22 -3.28 5.10 8.57
C VAL A 22 -2.41 4.06 7.86
N VAL A 23 -1.35 3.61 8.52
CA VAL A 23 -0.47 2.57 7.99
C VAL A 23 -0.78 1.26 8.70
N ALA A 24 -0.97 0.18 7.92
CA ALA A 24 -1.33 -1.14 8.44
C ALA A 24 -0.40 -2.22 7.88
N SER A 25 -0.20 -3.28 8.66
CA SER A 25 0.48 -4.51 8.25
C SER A 25 -0.28 -5.74 8.77
N PRO A 26 -0.06 -6.95 8.24
CA PRO A 26 -0.81 -8.14 8.67
C PRO A 26 -0.80 -8.34 10.19
N ALA A 27 0.37 -8.22 10.83
CA ALA A 27 0.52 -8.41 12.27
C ALA A 27 0.43 -7.12 13.09
N GLY A 28 0.43 -5.95 12.46
CA GLY A 28 0.68 -4.67 13.12
C GLY A 28 2.13 -4.54 13.61
N GLY A 29 2.48 -3.40 14.20
CA GLY A 29 3.83 -3.12 14.71
C GLY A 29 4.82 -2.70 13.62
N GLU A 30 6.09 -3.11 13.75
CA GLU A 30 7.19 -2.73 12.85
C GLU A 30 7.40 -3.83 11.80
N PRO A 31 6.89 -3.68 10.56
CA PRO A 31 7.24 -4.55 9.45
C PRO A 31 8.72 -4.37 9.09
N PRO A 32 9.37 -5.41 8.55
CA PRO A 32 10.77 -5.34 8.15
C PRO A 32 10.95 -4.30 7.03
N LEU A 33 11.86 -3.34 7.26
CA LEU A 33 12.27 -2.40 6.22
C LEU A 33 13.38 -3.07 5.38
N ASP A 34 13.19 -3.10 4.06
CA ASP A 34 14.17 -3.67 3.14
C ASP A 34 15.47 -2.82 3.11
N PRO A 35 16.62 -3.37 3.52
CA PRO A 35 17.90 -2.66 3.49
C PRO A 35 18.29 -2.19 2.07
N TYR A 36 17.91 -2.93 1.03
CA TYR A 36 18.16 -2.54 -0.35
C TYR A 36 17.39 -1.26 -0.72
N SER A 37 16.17 -1.12 -0.22
CA SER A 37 15.37 0.10 -0.41
C SER A 37 16.02 1.32 0.24
N ILE A 38 16.67 1.15 1.39
CA ILE A 38 17.44 2.23 2.04
C ILE A 38 18.67 2.60 1.19
N GLU A 39 19.46 1.61 0.80
CA GLU A 39 20.69 1.82 0.05
C GLU A 39 20.42 2.44 -1.33
N SER A 40 19.40 1.96 -2.04
CA SER A 40 19.03 2.47 -3.37
C SER A 40 18.44 3.89 -3.35
N THR A 41 18.00 4.39 -2.19
CA THR A 41 17.42 5.72 -2.03
C THR A 41 18.25 6.68 -1.19
N LYS A 42 19.50 6.30 -0.84
CA LYS A 42 20.39 7.11 0.00
C LYS A 42 20.73 8.49 -0.56
N ASP A 43 20.62 8.66 -1.88
CA ASP A 43 20.90 9.91 -2.57
C ASP A 43 19.62 10.72 -2.88
N ASP A 44 18.42 10.21 -2.56
CA ASP A 44 17.16 10.97 -2.66
C ASP A 44 16.92 11.73 -1.33
N PRO A 45 17.00 13.08 -1.34
CA PRO A 45 16.84 13.87 -0.12
C PRO A 45 15.50 13.67 0.57
N GLU A 46 14.42 13.39 -0.17
CA GLU A 46 13.10 13.16 0.41
C GLU A 46 13.05 11.82 1.15
N CYS A 47 13.65 10.77 0.59
CA CYS A 47 13.76 9.46 1.23
C CYS A 47 14.63 9.53 2.48
N VAL A 48 15.77 10.22 2.42
CA VAL A 48 16.66 10.43 3.58
C VAL A 48 15.95 11.18 4.71
N THR A 49 15.29 12.29 4.39
CA THR A 49 14.50 13.05 5.38
C THR A 49 13.36 12.22 5.95
N PHE A 50 12.63 11.48 5.12
CA PHE A 50 11.55 10.61 5.58
C PHE A 50 12.08 9.52 6.54
N LEU A 51 13.17 8.85 6.17
CA LEU A 51 13.77 7.80 7.00
C LEU A 51 14.19 8.34 8.38
N LYS A 52 14.75 9.56 8.41
CA LYS A 52 15.21 10.19 9.64
C LYS A 52 14.08 10.71 10.53
N GLU A 53 13.08 11.36 9.93
CA GLU A 53 12.11 12.18 10.69
C GLU A 53 10.72 11.55 10.79
N ARG A 54 10.36 10.67 9.85
CA ARG A 54 8.98 10.17 9.71
C ARG A 54 8.86 8.65 9.63
N CYS A 55 9.97 7.91 9.64
CA CYS A 55 9.96 6.44 9.57
C CYS A 55 9.12 5.78 10.68
N SER A 56 8.88 6.46 11.81
CA SER A 56 8.01 5.98 12.87
C SER A 56 6.59 5.60 12.41
N VAL A 57 6.07 6.22 11.33
CA VAL A 57 4.77 5.83 10.75
C VAL A 57 4.79 4.41 10.17
N CYS A 58 5.94 3.98 9.65
CA CYS A 58 6.14 2.63 9.17
C CYS A 58 6.38 1.65 10.32
N LYS A 59 6.85 2.11 11.50
CA LYS A 59 7.16 1.25 12.65
C LYS A 59 5.97 0.96 13.56
N ASN A 60 4.94 1.79 13.50
CA ASN A 60 3.77 1.72 14.38
C ASN A 60 2.50 1.43 13.59
N THR A 61 2.54 0.36 12.79
CA THR A 61 1.38 -0.01 11.97
C THR A 61 0.25 -0.60 12.81
N VAL A 62 -0.99 -0.30 12.44
CA VAL A 62 -2.14 -1.01 12.99
C VAL A 62 -2.22 -2.41 12.36
N LYS A 63 -2.91 -3.33 13.04
CA LYS A 63 -3.23 -4.64 12.45
C LYS A 63 -4.18 -4.46 11.27
N LEU A 64 -3.94 -5.21 10.20
CA LEU A 64 -4.72 -5.11 8.98
C LEU A 64 -6.21 -5.43 9.21
N ASP A 65 -6.48 -6.46 10.03
CA ASP A 65 -7.85 -6.90 10.37
C ASP A 65 -8.69 -5.81 11.07
N SER A 66 -8.04 -4.93 11.83
CA SER A 66 -8.70 -3.83 12.54
C SER A 66 -9.35 -2.80 11.60
N LEU A 67 -9.02 -2.84 10.30
CA LEU A 67 -9.58 -1.95 9.28
C LEU A 67 -10.85 -2.50 8.63
N LEU A 68 -11.18 -3.78 8.79
CA LEU A 68 -12.33 -4.43 8.13
C LEU A 68 -13.65 -3.70 8.42
N ALA A 69 -13.86 -3.29 9.67
CA ALA A 69 -15.06 -2.57 10.10
C ALA A 69 -15.03 -1.06 9.79
N LYS A 70 -13.91 -0.53 9.27
CA LYS A 70 -13.65 0.90 9.12
C LYS A 70 -13.56 1.36 7.68
N ILE A 71 -13.79 0.49 6.69
CA ILE A 71 -13.67 0.79 5.25
C ILE A 71 -14.42 2.07 4.86
N SER A 72 -15.59 2.32 5.45
CA SER A 72 -16.41 3.52 5.19
C SER A 72 -15.72 4.82 5.56
N GLU A 73 -14.82 4.82 6.55
CA GLU A 73 -14.08 5.98 7.06
C GLU A 73 -12.96 6.42 6.09
N PHE A 74 -12.55 5.56 5.16
CA PHE A 74 -11.44 5.82 4.24
C PHE A 74 -11.92 6.24 2.85
N VAL A 75 -11.11 7.02 2.16
CA VAL A 75 -11.32 7.37 0.74
C VAL A 75 -10.74 6.31 -0.22
N GLY A 76 -9.81 5.49 0.26
CA GLY A 76 -9.17 4.44 -0.53
C GLY A 76 -7.99 3.78 0.16
N THR A 77 -7.35 2.84 -0.56
CA THR A 77 -6.15 2.12 -0.14
C THR A 77 -4.98 2.39 -1.09
N PHE A 78 -3.77 2.34 -0.53
CA PHE A 78 -2.52 2.41 -1.28
C PHE A 78 -1.55 1.34 -0.76
N TYR A 79 -1.40 0.26 -1.52
CA TYR A 79 -0.47 -0.81 -1.22
C TYR A 79 0.92 -0.46 -1.78
N VAL A 80 1.88 -0.33 -0.88
CA VAL A 80 3.29 -0.06 -1.22
C VAL A 80 4.02 -1.37 -1.50
N GLY A 81 4.83 -1.38 -2.55
CA GLY A 81 5.59 -2.56 -2.96
C GLY A 81 6.88 -2.77 -2.17
N GLY A 82 7.57 -3.84 -2.54
CA GLY A 82 8.82 -4.35 -1.99
C GLY A 82 9.04 -5.74 -2.60
N HIS A 83 10.21 -6.36 -2.47
CA HIS A 83 10.42 -7.71 -3.02
C HIS A 83 9.55 -8.77 -2.32
N ASP A 84 9.23 -8.57 -1.04
CA ASP A 84 8.52 -9.55 -0.20
C ASP A 84 7.05 -9.17 0.00
N MET A 85 6.22 -9.32 -1.04
CA MET A 85 4.77 -9.08 -0.99
C MET A 85 3.92 -10.36 -0.79
N PHE A 86 4.56 -11.50 -0.51
CA PHE A 86 3.91 -12.81 -0.46
C PHE A 86 2.88 -12.96 0.65
N ASP A 87 3.07 -12.26 1.76
CA ASP A 87 2.16 -12.25 2.90
C ASP A 87 0.80 -11.66 2.49
N LEU A 88 0.79 -10.44 1.97
CA LEU A 88 -0.42 -9.71 1.58
C LEU A 88 -1.07 -10.24 0.30
N ALA A 89 -0.30 -10.92 -0.57
CA ALA A 89 -0.82 -11.54 -1.79
C ALA A 89 -1.78 -12.69 -1.51
N ASN A 90 -1.58 -13.40 -0.41
CA ASN A 90 -2.36 -14.58 -0.01
C ASN A 90 -3.14 -14.39 1.28
N ASP A 91 -3.07 -13.21 1.88
CA ASP A 91 -3.82 -12.86 3.09
C ASP A 91 -5.30 -12.62 2.78
N GLU A 92 -6.17 -13.41 3.38
CA GLU A 92 -7.63 -13.31 3.17
C GLU A 92 -8.17 -11.94 3.63
N THR A 93 -7.58 -11.36 4.67
CA THR A 93 -7.98 -10.04 5.18
C THR A 93 -7.69 -8.95 4.15
N SER A 94 -6.52 -9.00 3.51
CA SER A 94 -6.12 -8.14 2.40
C SER A 94 -7.10 -8.26 1.24
N HIS A 95 -7.50 -9.48 0.86
CA HIS A 95 -8.49 -9.68 -0.20
C HIS A 95 -9.86 -9.10 0.15
N ILE A 96 -10.33 -9.30 1.39
CA ILE A 96 -11.60 -8.75 1.86
C ILE A 96 -11.56 -7.22 1.85
N LEU A 97 -10.46 -6.61 2.29
CA LEU A 97 -10.28 -5.15 2.24
C LEU A 97 -10.30 -4.66 0.80
N VAL A 98 -9.46 -5.21 -0.09
CA VAL A 98 -9.42 -4.81 -1.50
C VAL A 98 -10.81 -4.89 -2.13
N ARG A 99 -11.52 -6.01 -1.96
CA ARG A 99 -12.90 -6.16 -2.43
C ARG A 99 -13.81 -5.09 -1.83
N GLY A 100 -13.80 -4.93 -0.51
CA GLY A 100 -14.70 -4.01 0.19
C GLY A 100 -14.50 -2.54 -0.23
N PHE A 101 -13.25 -2.11 -0.41
CA PHE A 101 -12.95 -0.79 -0.95
C PHE A 101 -13.44 -0.64 -2.39
N TYR A 102 -13.13 -1.60 -3.25
CA TYR A 102 -13.51 -1.58 -4.66
C TYR A 102 -15.03 -1.56 -4.86
N GLU A 103 -15.77 -2.46 -4.19
CA GLU A 103 -17.23 -2.57 -4.31
C GLU A 103 -17.96 -1.38 -3.66
N SER A 104 -17.30 -0.66 -2.75
CA SER A 104 -17.80 0.61 -2.20
C SER A 104 -17.51 1.82 -3.10
N GLY A 105 -16.96 1.63 -4.30
CA GLY A 105 -16.58 2.70 -5.22
C GLY A 105 -15.41 3.57 -4.73
N LYS A 106 -14.61 3.06 -3.78
CA LYS A 106 -13.44 3.76 -3.23
C LYS A 106 -12.19 3.44 -4.05
N VAL A 107 -11.15 4.27 -3.89
CA VAL A 107 -9.90 4.07 -4.61
C VAL A 107 -9.18 2.83 -4.10
N VAL A 108 -8.76 1.95 -5.00
CA VAL A 108 -7.81 0.87 -4.72
C VAL A 108 -6.58 1.12 -5.57
N SER A 109 -5.42 1.22 -4.95
CA SER A 109 -4.17 1.49 -5.65
C SER A 109 -3.03 0.63 -5.09
N ALA A 110 -2.13 0.23 -5.98
CA ALA A 110 -0.95 -0.56 -5.65
C ALA A 110 0.20 -0.15 -6.58
N VAL A 111 1.44 -0.20 -6.09
CA VAL A 111 2.62 0.18 -6.87
C VAL A 111 3.68 -0.92 -6.86
N CYS A 112 4.39 -1.09 -7.98
CA CYS A 112 5.45 -2.08 -8.14
C CYS A 112 4.89 -3.50 -7.88
N HIS A 113 5.60 -4.30 -7.09
CA HIS A 113 5.20 -5.66 -6.73
C HIS A 113 3.91 -5.74 -5.92
N ALA A 114 3.46 -4.66 -5.25
CA ALA A 114 2.21 -4.70 -4.51
C ALA A 114 0.97 -4.94 -5.39
N SER A 115 1.07 -4.80 -6.72
CA SER A 115 0.01 -5.18 -7.65
C SER A 115 -0.45 -6.64 -7.49
N VAL A 116 0.40 -7.53 -6.96
CA VAL A 116 0.04 -8.93 -6.69
C VAL A 116 -1.10 -9.08 -5.67
N VAL A 117 -1.35 -8.09 -4.81
CA VAL A 117 -2.47 -8.15 -3.84
C VAL A 117 -3.84 -8.14 -4.52
N LEU A 118 -3.91 -7.78 -5.80
CA LEU A 118 -5.14 -7.65 -6.55
C LEU A 118 -5.53 -8.95 -7.29
N ILE A 119 -4.56 -9.83 -7.58
CA ILE A 119 -4.73 -10.91 -8.56
C ILE A 119 -5.67 -12.02 -8.09
N ASN A 120 -5.71 -12.27 -6.78
CA ASN A 120 -6.50 -13.34 -6.17
C ASN A 120 -7.83 -12.83 -5.59
N VAL A 121 -8.12 -11.53 -5.73
CA VAL A 121 -9.33 -10.93 -5.17
C VAL A 121 -10.53 -11.31 -6.02
N LYS A 122 -11.48 -12.01 -5.41
CA LYS A 122 -12.79 -12.31 -6.01
C LYS A 122 -13.83 -11.32 -5.53
N LEU A 123 -14.56 -10.73 -6.46
CA LEU A 123 -15.71 -9.89 -6.21
C LEU A 123 -16.90 -10.72 -5.72
N THR A 124 -17.92 -10.05 -5.18
CA THR A 124 -19.14 -10.67 -4.67
C THR A 124 -19.92 -11.42 -5.76
N ASN A 125 -19.76 -11.01 -7.02
CA ASN A 125 -20.33 -11.71 -8.17
C ASN A 125 -19.55 -12.98 -8.60
N GLY A 126 -18.43 -13.28 -7.94
CA GLY A 126 -17.58 -14.45 -8.19
C GLY A 126 -16.43 -14.22 -9.18
N ASP A 127 -16.41 -13.10 -9.90
CA ASP A 127 -15.35 -12.77 -10.84
C ASP A 127 -14.08 -12.30 -10.13
N TYR A 128 -12.92 -12.51 -10.76
CA TYR A 128 -11.70 -11.87 -10.30
C TYR A 128 -11.76 -10.35 -10.57
N LEU A 129 -11.31 -9.56 -9.59
CA LEU A 129 -11.26 -8.10 -9.69
C LEU A 129 -10.46 -7.63 -10.93
N VAL A 130 -9.45 -8.40 -11.32
CA VAL A 130 -8.53 -8.06 -12.42
C VAL A 130 -9.01 -8.49 -13.81
N SER A 131 -10.11 -9.26 -13.94
CA SER A 131 -10.53 -9.88 -15.21
C SER A 131 -10.65 -8.89 -16.39
N ASP A 132 -11.10 -7.66 -16.13
CA ASP A 132 -11.30 -6.61 -17.13
C ASP A 132 -10.49 -5.33 -16.83
N ARG A 133 -9.27 -5.51 -16.29
CA ARG A 133 -8.39 -4.42 -15.87
C ARG A 133 -7.06 -4.47 -16.61
N ARG A 134 -6.44 -3.30 -16.81
CA ARG A 134 -5.13 -3.11 -17.47
C ARG A 134 -4.20 -2.34 -16.55
#